data_AF-A0A527X840-F1
#
_entry.id   AF-A0A527X840-F1
#
_cell.length_a   1.000
_cell.length_b   1.000
_cell.length_c   1.000
_cell.angle_alpha   90.00
_cell.angle_beta   90.00
_cell.angle_gamma   90.00
#
_symmetry.space_group_name_H-M   'P 1'
#
loop_
_entity.id
_entity.type
_entity.pdbx_description
1 polymer ?
#
loop_
_entity_poly.entity_id
_entity_poly.type
_entity_poly.pdbx_seq_one_letter_code
_entity_poly.pdbx_strand_id
1 'polypeptide(L)' 'RFEKAGGTALTAPRAIPYATEKGPGNKVCYCRMPWGTTMEFITTPDRMAYHDQTDLRRWQDDDRAGREEGTRIS' A
#
# COMPACT_ATOMS: atom_id res chain seq x y z
N ARG A 1 -10.66 6.86 -9.62
CA ARG A 1 -9.72 7.64 -10.48
C ARG A 1 -9.02 6.74 -11.47
N PHE A 2 -8.50 5.58 -11.02
CA PHE A 2 -7.83 4.60 -11.87
C PHE A 2 -8.62 4.18 -13.12
N GLU A 3 -9.85 3.67 -12.96
CA GLU A 3 -10.66 3.21 -14.12
C GLU A 3 -11.04 4.35 -15.07
N LYS A 4 -11.27 5.56 -14.52
CA LYS A 4 -11.52 6.77 -15.33
C LYS A 4 -10.32 7.15 -16.21
N ALA A 5 -9.11 6.70 -15.86
CA ALA A 5 -7.90 6.89 -16.66
C ALA A 5 -7.68 5.74 -17.69
N GLY A 6 -8.68 4.85 -17.87
CA GLY A 6 -8.64 3.76 -18.84
C GLY A 6 -8.05 2.45 -18.31
N GLY A 7 -7.77 2.37 -17.01
CA GLY A 7 -7.32 1.14 -16.37
C GLY A 7 -8.46 0.16 -16.07
N THR A 8 -8.15 -1.12 -15.98
CA THR A 8 -9.09 -2.18 -15.60
C THR A 8 -8.67 -2.82 -14.28
N ALA A 9 -9.52 -2.78 -13.26
CA ALA A 9 -9.28 -3.54 -12.04
C ALA A 9 -9.46 -5.05 -12.31
N LEU A 10 -8.48 -5.85 -11.93
CA LEU A 10 -8.53 -7.32 -12.03
C LEU A 10 -9.00 -7.95 -10.72
N THR A 11 -8.75 -7.28 -9.60
CA THR A 11 -9.24 -7.67 -8.27
C THR A 11 -9.70 -6.45 -7.49
N ALA A 12 -10.69 -6.60 -6.63
CA ALA A 12 -10.96 -5.60 -5.60
C ALA A 12 -9.79 -5.53 -4.59
N PRO A 13 -9.58 -4.40 -3.90
CA PRO A 13 -8.63 -4.32 -2.79
C PRO A 13 -8.95 -5.37 -1.72
N ARG A 14 -7.97 -6.22 -1.42
CA ARG A 14 -8.11 -7.32 -0.46
C ARG A 14 -6.87 -7.44 0.40
N ALA A 15 -6.99 -8.15 1.53
CA ALA A 15 -5.84 -8.46 2.37
C ALA A 15 -4.76 -9.23 1.58
N ILE A 16 -3.50 -8.98 1.90
CA ILE A 16 -2.38 -9.72 1.31
C ILE A 16 -2.41 -11.17 1.81
N PRO A 17 -2.37 -12.15 0.90
CA PRO A 17 -2.48 -13.57 1.28
C PRO A 17 -1.15 -14.14 1.78
N TYR A 18 -0.03 -13.47 1.49
CA TYR A 18 1.32 -13.92 1.86
C TYR A 18 1.67 -13.52 3.29
N ALA A 19 2.12 -14.49 4.09
CA ALA A 19 2.38 -14.29 5.51
C ALA A 19 3.46 -13.22 5.80
N THR A 20 4.50 -13.15 4.97
CA THR A 20 5.65 -12.23 5.16
C THR A 20 5.27 -10.76 5.05
N GLU A 21 4.26 -10.45 4.25
CA GLU A 21 3.80 -9.07 3.98
C GLU A 21 2.44 -8.81 4.64
N LYS A 22 1.93 -9.77 5.42
CA LYS A 22 0.67 -9.63 6.12
C LYS A 22 0.81 -8.62 7.26
N GLY A 23 -0.10 -7.65 7.29
CA GLY A 23 -0.21 -6.69 8.37
C GLY A 23 -1.56 -5.98 8.35
N PRO A 24 -2.07 -5.50 9.49
CA PRO A 24 -3.25 -4.63 9.52
C PRO A 24 -3.06 -3.44 8.56
N GLY A 25 -4.12 -3.11 7.82
CA GLY A 25 -4.08 -2.03 6.82
C GLY A 25 -3.39 -2.39 5.50
N ASN A 26 -2.64 -3.49 5.42
CA ASN A 26 -2.01 -3.92 4.17
C ASN A 26 -3.03 -4.58 3.22
N LYS A 27 -3.23 -3.95 2.07
CA LYS A 27 -4.14 -4.37 1.00
C LYS A 27 -3.39 -4.40 -0.32
N VAL A 28 -3.80 -5.33 -1.16
CA VAL A 28 -3.33 -5.45 -2.55
C VAL A 28 -4.49 -5.45 -3.52
N CYS A 29 -4.29 -4.86 -4.69
CA CYS A 29 -5.08 -5.16 -5.87
C CYS A 29 -4.23 -5.21 -7.14
N TYR A 30 -4.66 -6.06 -8.08
CA TYR A 30 -4.09 -6.14 -9.41
C TYR A 30 -4.94 -5.37 -10.41
N CYS A 31 -4.25 -4.73 -11.34
CA CYS A 31 -4.84 -3.88 -12.35
C CYS A 31 -4.13 -4.07 -13.68
N ARG A 32 -4.81 -3.73 -14.77
CA ARG A 32 -4.23 -3.69 -16.11
C ARG A 32 -4.36 -2.28 -16.69
N MET A 33 -3.28 -1.77 -17.23
CA MET A 33 -3.25 -0.49 -17.94
C MET A 33 -3.85 -0.62 -19.33
N PRO A 34 -4.33 0.49 -19.93
CA PRO A 34 -4.89 0.45 -21.29
C PRO A 34 -3.91 -0.09 -22.35
N TRP A 35 -2.61 0.12 -22.17
CA TRP A 35 -1.56 -0.41 -23.05
C TRP A 35 -1.11 -1.83 -22.69
N GLY A 36 -1.78 -2.49 -21.74
CA GLY A 36 -1.63 -3.92 -21.45
C GLY A 36 -0.69 -4.28 -20.29
N THR A 37 0.08 -3.35 -19.72
CA THR A 37 0.91 -3.64 -18.55
C THR A 37 0.06 -4.01 -17.34
N THR A 38 0.44 -5.08 -16.63
CA THR A 38 -0.13 -5.41 -15.31
C THR A 38 0.56 -4.58 -14.24
N MET A 39 -0.22 -3.98 -13.35
CA MET A 39 0.26 -3.22 -12.20
C MET A 39 -0.33 -3.76 -10.92
N GLU A 40 0.47 -3.73 -9.86
CA GLU A 40 0.05 -4.03 -8.49
C GLU A 40 0.00 -2.71 -7.71
N PHE A 41 -1.11 -2.49 -7.01
CA PHE A 41 -1.19 -1.46 -5.98
C PHE A 41 -1.18 -2.15 -4.62
N ILE A 42 -0.24 -1.73 -3.77
CA ILE A 42 -0.06 -2.24 -2.42
C ILE A 42 -0.03 -1.07 -1.43
N THR A 43 -0.71 -1.22 -0.29
CA THR A 43 -0.56 -0.28 0.84
C THR A 43 0.54 -0.75 1.76
N THR A 44 1.27 0.17 2.38
CA THR A 44 2.20 -0.22 3.46
C THR A 44 1.40 -0.44 4.74
N PRO A 45 1.62 -1.53 5.50
CA PRO A 45 1.01 -1.68 6.81
C PRO A 45 1.54 -0.63 7.79
N ASP A 46 0.74 -0.30 8.80
CA ASP A 46 1.13 0.61 9.89
C ASP A 46 2.35 0.06 10.67
N ARG A 47 2.52 -1.26 10.70
CA ARG A 47 3.64 -1.96 11.31
C ARG A 47 4.02 -3.20 10.49
N MET A 48 5.28 -3.30 10.09
CA MET A 48 5.83 -4.50 9.43
C MET A 48 6.34 -5.51 10.47
N ALA A 49 6.31 -6.81 10.15
CA ALA A 49 6.74 -7.88 11.05
C ALA A 49 8.21 -7.79 11.51
N TYR A 50 9.08 -7.15 10.71
CA TYR A 50 10.49 -6.98 11.07
C TYR A 50 10.73 -5.91 12.15
N HIS A 51 9.75 -5.06 12.48
CA HIS A 51 9.92 -4.04 13.53
C HIS A 51 10.17 -4.66 14.91
N ASP A 52 9.76 -5.91 15.11
CA ASP A 52 9.95 -6.64 16.36
C ASP A 52 11.31 -7.38 16.41
N GLN A 53 12.02 -7.43 15.27
CA GLN A 53 13.24 -8.22 15.10
C GLN A 53 14.50 -7.35 15.03
N THR A 54 14.36 -6.08 14.68
CA THR A 54 15.47 -5.13 14.56
C THR A 54 15.00 -3.70 14.80
N ASP A 55 15.88 -2.85 15.33
CA ASP A 55 15.64 -1.40 15.46
C ASP A 55 15.93 -0.62 14.17
N LEU A 56 16.51 -1.27 13.16
CA LEU A 56 16.67 -0.66 11.85
C LEU A 56 15.29 -0.36 11.25
N ARG A 57 15.16 0.82 10.63
CA ARG A 57 13.93 1.26 9.98
C ARG A 57 14.21 1.47 8.50
N ARG A 58 13.21 1.13 7.68
CA ARG A 58 13.23 1.51 6.26
C ARG A 58 13.37 3.02 6.18
N TRP A 59 14.31 3.49 5.38
CA TRP A 59 14.46 4.93 5.12
C TRP A 59 13.14 5.49 4.59
N GLN A 60 12.65 6.54 5.25
CA GLN A 60 11.50 7.32 4.83
C GLN A 60 11.94 8.77 4.68
N ASP A 61 11.36 9.47 3.72
CA ASP A 61 11.56 10.91 3.58
C ASP A 61 10.91 11.64 4.77
N ASP A 62 11.59 12.65 5.31
CA ASP A 62 11.19 13.34 6.55
C ASP A 62 9.80 14.01 6.44
N ASP A 63 9.38 14.34 5.22
CA ASP A 63 8.10 15.01 4.92
C ASP A 63 6.87 14.10 5.16
N ARG A 64 7.09 12.78 5.33
CA ARG A 64 6.02 11.82 5.63
C ARG A 64 5.66 11.79 7.12
N ALA A 65 6.62 12.06 8.01
CA ALA A 65 6.40 12.10 9.45
C ALA A 65 5.49 13.27 9.87
N GLY A 66 5.54 14.40 9.13
CA GLY A 66 4.72 15.59 9.42
C GLY A 66 3.25 15.52 8.98
N ARG A 67 2.85 14.52 8.18
CA ARG A 67 1.45 14.41 7.68
C ARG A 67 0.53 13.57 8.56
N GLU A 68 1.07 12.73 9.44
CA GLU A 68 0.26 11.85 10.31
C GLU A 68 -0.37 12.59 11.50
N GLU A 69 0.14 13.77 11.90
CA GLU A 69 -0.50 14.63 12.92
C GLU A 69 -1.62 15.55 12.37
N GLY A 70 -1.79 15.64 11.05
CA GLY A 70 -2.48 16.77 10.43
C GLY A 70 -3.81 16.52 9.71
N THR A 71 -4.42 15.34 9.75
CA THR A 71 -5.67 15.09 8.98
C THR A 71 -6.75 14.42 9.81
N ARG A 72 -7.38 15.20 10.69
CA ARG A 72 -8.79 14.99 11.07
C ARG A 72 -9.63 15.91 10.18
N ILE A 73 -10.15 15.38 9.08
CA ILE A 73 -11.15 16.09 8.28
C ILE A 73 -12.52 15.60 8.76
N SER A 74 -13.15 16.45 9.57
CA SER A 74 -14.60 16.52 9.82
C SER A 74 -15.37 16.95 8.58
#